data_AF-A0A352NFY2-F1
#
_entry.id   AF-A0A352NFY2-F1
#
_cell.length_a   1.000
_cell.length_b   1.000
_cell.length_c   1.000
_cell.angle_alpha   90.00
_cell.angle_beta   90.00
_cell.angle_gamma   90.00
#
_symmetry.space_group_name_H-M   'P 1'
#
loop_
_entity.id
_entity.type
_entity.pdbx_description
1 polymer ?
#
loop_
_entity_poly.entity_id
_entity_poly.type
_entity_poly.pdbx_seq_one_letter_code
_entity_poly.pdbx_strand_id
1 'polypeptide(L)'
;MHDYVILLRYDLLKLKNYILEIRRSPKKLVSYFLFAAWIFLIMFPAIKNSGQRAFAVTGDTAHIILAVYALFTGFIMFSSFFSALRKLSYSFQMGDVNLLFPSPLAPNHILLWSLIKKIPSDMAKTCLPALFLTPTMFNMGLTIEGILLVYLSIVSLGLLITPVSFLIFLVSVRYGKERWVRSILLISIIWLLFNWLQYTQGNLFSLNILLGYQAPGILNFPLSGWILQLARAAFFGAATAVYTTIALVALTVLAVNCLVYALARDYYEDVLELAERLETIHAAKRSGKMQGIFTQTQSTGAIAGLWTRFLNRKRVTVERRFPGSRAFMFNQVVKYRRTGINEYVGYLALLAVIT
;
A
#
# COMPACT_ATOMS: atom_id res chain seq x y z
N MET A 1 -1.48 22.01 -17.54
CA MET A 1 -1.14 20.79 -18.32
C MET A 1 0.36 20.63 -18.53
N HIS A 2 1.11 21.71 -18.79
CA HIS A 2 2.56 21.68 -18.97
C HIS A 2 3.32 21.01 -17.79
N ASP A 3 2.93 21.32 -16.56
CA ASP A 3 3.51 20.81 -15.31
C ASP A 3 3.50 19.28 -15.23
N TYR A 4 2.36 18.65 -15.55
CA TYR A 4 2.23 17.18 -15.52
C TYR A 4 3.09 16.49 -16.58
N VAL A 5 3.22 17.10 -17.76
CA VAL A 5 4.08 16.58 -18.84
C VAL A 5 5.55 16.62 -18.41
N ILE A 6 5.98 17.69 -17.73
CA ILE A 6 7.34 17.80 -17.18
C ILE A 6 7.60 16.71 -16.13
N LEU A 7 6.69 16.56 -15.16
CA LEU A 7 6.81 15.56 -14.11
C LEU A 7 6.85 14.13 -14.68
N LEU A 8 5.96 13.81 -15.62
CA LEU A 8 5.93 12.55 -16.35
C LEU A 8 7.24 12.28 -17.08
N ARG A 9 7.78 13.28 -17.79
CA ARG A 9 9.05 13.15 -18.50
C ARG A 9 10.20 12.82 -17.55
N TYR A 10 10.29 13.48 -16.39
CA TYR A 10 11.33 13.17 -15.40
C TYR A 10 11.21 11.75 -14.86
N ASP A 11 10.00 11.29 -14.56
CA ASP A 11 9.78 9.94 -14.06
C ASP A 11 10.05 8.87 -15.12
N LEU A 12 9.70 9.11 -16.39
CA LEU A 12 10.10 8.24 -17.50
C LEU A 12 11.62 8.16 -17.66
N LEU A 13 12.34 9.28 -17.49
CA LEU A 13 13.80 9.29 -17.51
C LEU A 13 14.38 8.51 -16.33
N LYS A 14 13.81 8.64 -15.12
CA LYS A 14 14.18 7.83 -13.95
C LYS A 14 13.96 6.35 -14.21
N LEU A 15 12.81 5.97 -14.77
CA LEU A 15 12.47 4.59 -15.11
C LEU A 15 13.41 4.03 -16.18
N LYS A 16 13.69 4.79 -17.26
CA LYS A 16 14.66 4.42 -18.29
C LYS A 16 16.05 4.20 -17.70
N ASN A 17 16.53 5.13 -16.87
CA ASN A 17 17.83 5.03 -16.22
C ASN A 17 17.89 3.80 -15.30
N TYR A 18 16.79 3.48 -14.63
CA TYR A 18 16.69 2.32 -13.77
C TYR A 18 16.74 1.00 -14.56
N ILE A 19 16.02 0.89 -15.68
CA ILE A 19 16.09 -0.28 -16.57
C ILE A 19 17.53 -0.46 -17.10
N LEU A 20 18.18 0.64 -17.49
CA LEU A 20 19.59 0.62 -17.90
C LEU A 20 20.52 0.18 -16.76
N GLU A 21 20.26 0.61 -15.52
CA GLU A 21 21.01 0.18 -14.34
C GLU A 21 20.83 -1.32 -14.06
N ILE A 22 19.62 -1.86 -14.19
CA ILE A 22 19.35 -3.30 -14.04
C ILE A 22 20.16 -4.10 -15.05
N ARG A 23 20.12 -3.69 -16.34
CA ARG A 23 20.86 -4.37 -17.40
C ARG A 23 22.38 -4.30 -17.19
N ARG A 24 22.90 -3.21 -16.63
CA ARG A 24 24.34 -3.02 -16.37
C ARG A 24 24.84 -3.69 -15.09
N SER A 25 23.94 -4.06 -14.18
CA SER A 25 24.30 -4.67 -12.89
C SER A 25 23.91 -6.15 -12.85
N PRO A 26 24.86 -7.08 -13.07
CA PRO A 26 24.54 -8.51 -13.21
C PRO A 26 23.84 -9.07 -11.96
N LYS A 27 24.20 -8.58 -10.76
CA LYS A 27 23.57 -8.98 -9.50
C LYS A 27 22.06 -8.71 -9.45
N LYS A 28 21.60 -7.54 -9.94
CA LYS A 28 20.17 -7.19 -9.93
C LYS A 28 19.39 -8.01 -10.95
N LEU A 29 20.00 -8.24 -12.11
CA LEU A 29 19.37 -9.02 -13.17
C LEU A 29 19.14 -10.47 -12.72
N VAL A 30 20.15 -11.08 -12.08
CA VAL A 30 20.02 -12.42 -11.48
C VAL A 30 18.92 -12.47 -10.43
N SER A 31 18.82 -11.47 -9.53
CA SER A 31 17.77 -11.47 -8.51
C SER A 31 16.36 -11.35 -9.09
N TYR A 32 16.16 -10.53 -10.13
CA TYR A 32 14.85 -10.45 -10.81
C TYR A 32 14.52 -11.73 -11.57
N PHE A 33 15.52 -12.35 -12.20
CA PHE A 33 15.33 -13.63 -12.87
C PHE A 33 14.91 -14.72 -11.88
N LEU A 34 15.60 -14.84 -10.74
CA LEU A 34 15.23 -15.80 -9.69
C LEU A 34 13.83 -15.54 -9.15
N PHE A 35 13.46 -14.28 -8.93
CA PHE A 35 12.10 -13.93 -8.50
C PHE A 35 11.05 -14.32 -9.54
N ALA A 36 11.29 -14.04 -10.83
CA ALA A 36 10.39 -14.43 -11.90
C ALA A 36 10.30 -15.96 -12.08
N ALA A 37 11.43 -16.67 -11.99
CA ALA A 37 11.47 -18.13 -12.02
C ALA A 37 10.70 -18.74 -10.85
N TRP A 38 10.82 -18.15 -9.66
CA TRP A 38 10.10 -18.57 -8.47
C TRP A 38 8.58 -18.36 -8.60
N ILE A 39 8.14 -17.19 -9.10
CA ILE A 39 6.73 -16.96 -9.44
C ILE A 39 6.24 -18.00 -10.46
N PHE A 40 7.02 -18.24 -11.51
CA PHE A 40 6.67 -19.21 -12.55
C PHE A 40 6.53 -20.62 -11.97
N LEU A 41 7.45 -21.06 -11.11
CA LEU A 41 7.40 -22.38 -10.47
C LEU A 41 6.17 -22.57 -9.59
N ILE A 42 5.66 -21.50 -8.97
CA ILE A 42 4.47 -21.56 -8.10
C ILE A 42 3.17 -21.45 -8.91
N MET A 43 3.17 -20.62 -9.96
CA MET A 43 1.99 -20.41 -10.81
C MET A 43 1.78 -21.52 -11.83
N PHE A 44 2.85 -22.10 -12.38
CA PHE A 44 2.75 -23.07 -13.46
C PHE A 44 1.96 -24.34 -13.08
N PRO A 45 2.19 -24.99 -11.92
CA PRO A 45 1.38 -26.12 -11.48
C PRO A 45 -0.08 -25.72 -11.21
N ALA A 46 -0.30 -24.54 -10.62
CA ALA A 46 -1.62 -24.04 -10.28
C ALA A 46 -2.51 -23.80 -11.51
N ILE A 47 -1.92 -23.24 -12.57
CA ILE A 47 -2.61 -23.00 -13.84
C ILE A 47 -2.78 -24.32 -14.61
N LYS A 48 -1.76 -25.18 -14.67
CA LYS A 48 -1.85 -26.46 -15.39
C LYS A 48 -2.92 -27.38 -14.80
N ASN A 49 -3.03 -27.41 -13.48
CA ASN A 49 -4.02 -28.21 -12.76
C ASN A 49 -5.31 -27.43 -12.51
N SER A 50 -5.52 -26.27 -13.16
CA SER A 50 -6.74 -25.48 -12.99
C SER A 50 -7.95 -26.32 -13.38
N GLY A 51 -8.83 -26.60 -12.42
CA GLY A 51 -10.00 -27.47 -12.58
C GLY A 51 -9.92 -28.82 -11.85
N GLN A 52 -8.72 -29.27 -11.46
CA GLN A 52 -8.57 -30.41 -10.55
C GLN A 52 -8.70 -29.91 -9.11
N ARG A 53 -9.83 -30.22 -8.46
CA ARG A 53 -10.08 -29.83 -7.06
C ARG A 53 -9.27 -30.72 -6.14
N ALA A 54 -8.29 -30.15 -5.44
CA ALA A 54 -7.59 -30.85 -4.37
C ALA A 54 -8.48 -31.05 -3.14
N PHE A 55 -9.38 -30.09 -2.87
CA PHE A 55 -10.38 -30.16 -1.79
C PHE A 55 -11.72 -29.59 -2.28
N ALA A 56 -12.84 -30.21 -1.86
CA ALA A 56 -14.17 -29.69 -2.16
C ALA A 56 -14.51 -28.54 -1.21
N VAL A 57 -14.53 -27.30 -1.73
CA VAL A 57 -15.06 -26.14 -0.98
C VAL A 57 -16.57 -26.26 -0.92
N THR A 58 -17.11 -26.59 0.25
CA THR A 58 -18.54 -26.53 0.55
C THR A 58 -18.97 -25.08 0.75
N GLY A 59 -20.27 -24.78 0.60
CA GLY A 59 -20.82 -23.43 0.86
C GLY A 59 -20.40 -22.89 2.23
N ASP A 60 -20.40 -23.74 3.26
CA ASP A 60 -20.00 -23.37 4.62
C ASP A 60 -18.53 -22.91 4.69
N THR A 61 -17.62 -23.62 4.02
CA THR A 61 -16.21 -23.20 3.97
C THR A 61 -16.02 -21.86 3.26
N ALA A 62 -16.77 -21.59 2.18
CA ALA A 62 -16.74 -20.30 1.51
C ALA A 62 -17.23 -19.16 2.41
N HIS A 63 -18.26 -19.41 3.22
CA HIS A 63 -18.75 -18.44 4.21
C HIS A 63 -17.70 -18.13 5.29
N ILE A 64 -16.98 -19.14 5.78
CA ILE A 64 -15.88 -18.96 6.75
C ILE A 64 -14.78 -18.08 6.14
N ILE A 65 -14.35 -18.38 4.92
CA ILE A 65 -13.30 -17.62 4.23
C ILE A 65 -13.71 -16.15 4.05
N LEU A 66 -14.95 -15.90 3.62
CA LEU A 66 -15.46 -14.55 3.42
C LEU A 66 -15.64 -13.78 4.73
N ALA A 67 -16.04 -14.44 5.82
CA ALA A 67 -16.12 -13.83 7.14
C ALA A 67 -14.74 -13.38 7.63
N VAL A 68 -13.73 -14.25 7.51
CA VAL A 68 -12.34 -13.93 7.86
C VAL A 68 -11.82 -12.80 6.97
N TYR A 69 -12.12 -12.84 5.67
CA TYR A 69 -11.75 -11.79 4.73
C TYR A 69 -12.40 -10.43 5.08
N ALA A 70 -13.67 -10.42 5.45
CA ALA A 70 -14.39 -9.22 5.88
C ALA A 70 -13.76 -8.59 7.13
N LEU A 71 -13.44 -9.42 8.14
CA LEU A 71 -12.77 -8.97 9.36
C LEU A 71 -11.36 -8.45 9.07
N PHE A 72 -10.59 -9.16 8.23
CA PHE A 72 -9.23 -8.79 7.87
C PHE A 72 -9.18 -7.45 7.11
N THR A 73 -10.01 -7.31 6.06
CA THR A 73 -10.09 -6.09 5.27
C THR A 73 -10.62 -4.91 6.08
N GLY A 74 -11.65 -5.13 6.89
CA GLY A 74 -12.17 -4.13 7.84
C GLY A 74 -11.10 -3.68 8.83
N PHE A 75 -10.39 -4.62 9.46
CA PHE A 75 -9.31 -4.32 10.42
C PHE A 75 -8.20 -3.48 9.79
N ILE A 76 -7.68 -3.88 8.62
CA ILE A 76 -6.62 -3.14 7.93
C ILE A 76 -7.08 -1.72 7.59
N MET A 77 -8.31 -1.58 7.09
CA MET A 77 -8.85 -0.30 6.66
C MET A 77 -9.05 0.64 7.85
N PHE A 78 -9.74 0.20 8.91
CA PHE A 78 -9.95 1.03 10.10
C PHE A 78 -8.63 1.32 10.83
N SER A 79 -7.70 0.35 10.93
CA SER A 79 -6.37 0.58 11.51
C SER A 79 -5.61 1.67 10.73
N SER A 80 -5.67 1.63 9.40
CA SER A 80 -5.07 2.66 8.54
C SER A 80 -5.72 4.04 8.74
N PHE A 81 -7.04 4.08 8.93
CA PHE A 81 -7.77 5.33 9.16
C PHE A 81 -7.51 5.92 10.56
N PHE A 82 -7.42 5.10 11.61
CA PHE A 82 -7.03 5.57 12.93
C PHE A 82 -5.58 6.05 12.96
N SER A 83 -4.68 5.38 12.25
CA SER A 83 -3.29 5.84 12.09
C SER A 83 -3.23 7.21 11.40
N ALA A 84 -4.11 7.40 10.40
CA ALA A 84 -4.19 8.63 9.62
C ALA A 84 -4.67 9.86 10.42
N LEU A 85 -5.35 9.68 11.56
CA LEU A 85 -5.75 10.80 12.42
C LEU A 85 -4.55 11.60 12.95
N ARG A 86 -3.38 10.96 13.10
CA ARG A 86 -2.18 11.52 13.73
C ARG A 86 -0.97 11.57 12.81
N LYS A 87 -0.95 10.73 11.77
CA LYS A 87 0.20 10.55 10.88
C LYS A 87 -0.25 10.72 9.45
N LEU A 88 0.52 11.47 8.68
CA LEU A 88 0.31 11.57 7.24
C LEU A 88 0.58 10.20 6.58
N SER A 89 -0.38 9.71 5.80
CA SER A 89 -0.28 8.42 5.07
C SER A 89 0.66 8.49 3.85
N TYR A 90 0.99 9.71 3.42
CA TYR A 90 1.87 9.97 2.29
C TYR A 90 3.18 10.58 2.78
N SER A 91 4.33 10.14 2.25
CA SER A 91 5.64 10.68 2.62
C SER A 91 6.40 11.14 1.38
N PHE A 92 7.09 12.26 1.52
CA PHE A 92 8.08 12.74 0.56
C PHE A 92 9.48 12.49 1.12
N GLN A 93 10.45 12.25 0.24
CA GLN A 93 11.84 12.19 0.68
C GLN A 93 12.36 13.61 0.91
N MET A 94 13.35 13.77 1.80
CA MET A 94 14.00 15.07 1.99
C MET A 94 14.68 15.60 0.69
N GLY A 95 15.02 14.71 -0.24
CA GLY A 95 15.47 15.11 -1.57
C GLY A 95 14.37 15.77 -2.41
N ASP A 96 13.14 15.26 -2.34
CA ASP A 96 11.98 15.87 -3.01
C ASP A 96 11.64 17.21 -2.36
N VAL A 97 11.67 17.27 -1.03
CA VAL A 97 11.50 18.52 -0.28
C VAL A 97 12.46 19.61 -0.76
N ASN A 98 13.76 19.31 -0.88
CA ASN A 98 14.77 20.32 -1.19
C ASN A 98 14.89 20.66 -2.68
N LEU A 99 14.37 19.82 -3.59
CA LEU A 99 14.54 19.99 -5.04
C LEU A 99 13.20 20.20 -5.77
N LEU A 100 12.13 19.54 -5.33
CA LEU A 100 10.82 19.57 -5.97
C LEU A 100 9.95 20.71 -5.41
N PHE A 101 9.97 20.97 -4.10
CA PHE A 101 9.13 22.03 -3.52
C PHE A 101 9.56 23.45 -3.91
N PRO A 102 10.86 23.77 -4.07
CA PRO A 102 11.29 25.07 -4.56
C PRO A 102 11.13 25.24 -6.08
N SER A 103 10.64 24.22 -6.79
CA SER A 103 10.43 24.31 -8.23
C SER A 103 9.24 25.23 -8.54
N PRO A 104 9.19 25.89 -9.71
CA PRO A 104 8.12 26.83 -10.08
C PRO A 104 6.76 26.14 -10.37
N LEU A 105 6.54 24.92 -9.87
CA LEU A 105 5.33 24.13 -10.07
C LEU A 105 4.36 24.38 -8.92
N ALA A 106 3.05 24.40 -9.21
CA ALA A 106 2.07 24.59 -8.14
C ALA A 106 2.06 23.38 -7.17
N PRO A 107 1.95 23.59 -5.85
CA PRO A 107 1.94 22.51 -4.85
C PRO A 107 0.88 21.45 -5.13
N ASN A 108 -0.33 21.84 -5.51
CA ASN A 108 -1.43 20.92 -5.78
C ASN A 108 -1.12 19.96 -6.94
N HIS A 109 -0.41 20.43 -7.97
CA HIS A 109 0.00 19.60 -9.10
C HIS A 109 1.05 18.56 -8.67
N ILE A 110 1.99 18.97 -7.81
CA ILE A 110 2.99 18.05 -7.23
C ILE A 110 2.31 16.98 -6.38
N LEU A 111 1.37 17.36 -5.50
CA LEU A 111 0.63 16.41 -4.67
C LEU A 111 -0.14 15.39 -5.51
N LEU A 112 -0.96 15.86 -6.46
CA LEU A 112 -1.78 14.97 -7.29
C LEU A 112 -0.89 14.03 -8.10
N TRP A 113 0.19 14.53 -8.69
CA TRP A 113 1.15 13.69 -9.40
C TRP A 113 1.77 12.63 -8.49
N SER A 114 2.13 13.03 -7.26
CA SER A 114 2.72 12.13 -6.27
C SER A 114 1.75 11.01 -5.84
N LEU A 115 0.46 11.31 -5.67
CA LEU A 115 -0.58 10.31 -5.41
C LEU A 115 -0.76 9.33 -6.58
N ILE A 116 -0.85 9.84 -7.81
CA ILE A 116 -0.96 8.99 -9.02
C ILE A 116 0.26 8.08 -9.16
N LYS A 117 1.46 8.64 -8.96
CA LYS A 117 2.73 7.91 -9.02
C LYS A 117 2.85 6.81 -7.98
N LYS A 118 2.15 6.92 -6.85
CA LYS A 118 2.14 5.91 -5.80
C LYS A 118 1.22 4.73 -6.11
N ILE A 119 0.23 4.89 -7.00
CA ILE A 119 -0.73 3.82 -7.36
C ILE A 119 -0.03 2.51 -7.75
N PRO A 120 0.96 2.47 -8.67
CA PRO A 120 1.64 1.22 -9.02
C PRO A 120 2.35 0.57 -7.83
N SER A 121 2.94 1.36 -6.92
CA SER A 121 3.57 0.82 -5.72
C SER A 121 2.54 0.27 -4.73
N ASP A 122 1.40 0.95 -4.57
CA ASP A 122 0.29 0.49 -3.72
C ASP A 122 -0.34 -0.79 -4.29
N MET A 123 -0.57 -0.85 -5.59
CA MET A 123 -1.02 -2.06 -6.30
C MET A 123 -0.04 -3.21 -6.14
N ALA A 124 1.27 -2.97 -6.30
CA ALA A 124 2.27 -4.00 -6.10
C ALA A 124 2.25 -4.53 -4.65
N LYS A 125 2.15 -3.64 -3.65
CA LYS A 125 2.10 -4.04 -2.23
C LYS A 125 0.88 -4.88 -1.88
N THR A 126 -0.28 -4.60 -2.49
CA THR A 126 -1.51 -5.36 -2.22
C THR A 126 -1.61 -6.64 -3.05
N CYS A 127 -1.18 -6.62 -4.32
CA CYS A 127 -1.26 -7.79 -5.21
C CYS A 127 -0.21 -8.85 -4.90
N LEU A 128 0.98 -8.47 -4.44
CA LEU A 128 2.07 -9.42 -4.23
C LEU A 128 1.72 -10.49 -3.18
N PRO A 129 1.16 -10.15 -1.99
CA PRO A 129 0.60 -11.14 -1.06
C PRO A 129 -0.47 -12.04 -1.70
N ALA A 130 -1.35 -11.49 -2.54
CA ALA A 130 -2.40 -12.24 -3.24
C ALA A 130 -1.82 -13.25 -4.25
N LEU A 131 -0.68 -12.93 -4.86
CA LEU A 131 0.02 -13.82 -5.78
C LEU A 131 0.49 -15.10 -5.10
N PHE A 132 0.99 -15.01 -3.85
CA PHE A 132 1.33 -16.19 -3.07
C PHE A 132 0.13 -17.10 -2.78
N LEU A 133 -1.07 -16.53 -2.65
CA LEU A 133 -2.32 -17.24 -2.37
C LEU A 133 -3.04 -17.75 -3.63
N THR A 134 -2.57 -17.37 -4.81
CA THR A 134 -3.23 -17.76 -6.06
C THR A 134 -3.26 -19.29 -6.29
N PRO A 135 -2.21 -20.08 -5.95
CA PRO A 135 -2.28 -21.54 -6.08
C PRO A 135 -3.35 -22.15 -5.18
N THR A 136 -3.51 -21.62 -3.96
CA THR A 136 -4.53 -22.13 -3.05
C THR A 136 -5.93 -21.81 -3.57
N MET A 137 -6.14 -20.64 -4.17
CA MET A 137 -7.39 -20.29 -4.83
C MET A 137 -7.75 -21.25 -5.97
N PHE A 138 -6.79 -21.61 -6.82
CA PHE A 138 -7.01 -22.63 -7.86
C PHE A 138 -7.33 -24.00 -7.27
N ASN A 139 -6.62 -24.41 -6.21
CA ASN A 139 -6.88 -25.68 -5.52
C ASN A 139 -8.26 -25.72 -4.84
N MET A 140 -8.82 -24.57 -4.46
CA MET A 140 -10.18 -24.40 -3.95
C MET A 140 -11.24 -24.48 -5.05
N GLY A 141 -10.84 -24.57 -6.32
CA GLY A 141 -11.74 -24.68 -7.46
C GLY A 141 -12.34 -23.34 -7.92
N LEU A 142 -11.74 -22.20 -7.54
CA LEU A 142 -12.13 -20.89 -8.07
C LEU A 142 -11.81 -20.81 -9.56
N THR A 143 -12.74 -20.25 -10.33
CA THR A 143 -12.53 -19.96 -11.75
C THR A 143 -11.53 -18.81 -11.91
N ILE A 144 -10.95 -18.68 -13.11
CA ILE A 144 -10.04 -17.56 -13.44
C ILE A 144 -10.77 -16.22 -13.22
N GLU A 145 -12.04 -16.13 -13.60
CA GLU A 145 -12.88 -14.96 -13.35
C GLU A 145 -13.04 -14.66 -11.86
N GLY A 146 -13.30 -15.68 -11.04
CA GLY A 146 -13.40 -15.52 -9.59
C GLY A 146 -12.09 -15.03 -8.97
N ILE A 147 -10.95 -15.56 -9.42
CA ILE A 147 -9.62 -15.09 -8.97
C ILE A 147 -9.43 -13.62 -9.35
N LEU A 148 -9.75 -13.22 -10.59
CA LEU A 148 -9.66 -11.82 -11.02
C LEU A 148 -10.52 -10.89 -10.15
N LEU A 149 -11.71 -11.33 -9.73
CA LEU A 149 -12.58 -10.57 -8.82
C LEU A 149 -11.97 -10.43 -7.40
N VAL A 150 -11.29 -11.45 -6.89
CA VAL A 150 -10.55 -11.34 -5.61
C VAL A 150 -9.38 -10.37 -5.75
N TYR A 151 -8.64 -10.43 -6.86
CA TYR A 151 -7.58 -9.45 -7.14
C TYR A 151 -8.13 -8.03 -7.22
N LEU A 152 -9.26 -7.83 -7.91
CA LEU A 152 -9.92 -6.54 -8.01
C LEU A 152 -10.36 -6.02 -6.63
N SER A 153 -10.87 -6.90 -5.77
CA SER A 153 -11.19 -6.60 -4.37
C SER A 153 -9.96 -6.09 -3.61
N ILE A 154 -8.85 -6.82 -3.66
CA ILE A 154 -7.59 -6.45 -2.96
C ILE A 154 -6.97 -5.17 -3.54
N VAL A 155 -7.03 -4.98 -4.86
CA VAL A 155 -6.59 -3.75 -5.53
C VAL A 155 -7.45 -2.56 -5.08
N SER A 156 -8.77 -2.72 -5.03
CA SER A 156 -9.67 -1.67 -4.58
C SER A 156 -9.39 -1.23 -3.14
N LEU A 157 -9.04 -2.16 -2.26
CA LEU A 157 -8.58 -1.86 -0.90
C LEU A 157 -7.33 -0.98 -0.91
N GLY A 158 -6.32 -1.34 -1.71
CA GLY A 158 -5.08 -0.54 -1.84
C GLY A 158 -5.32 0.87 -2.39
N LEU A 159 -6.17 0.98 -3.42
CA LEU A 159 -6.51 2.25 -4.07
C LEU A 159 -7.30 3.19 -3.16
N LEU A 160 -8.12 2.66 -2.25
CA LEU A 160 -8.95 3.48 -1.36
C LEU A 160 -8.21 3.91 -0.10
N ILE A 161 -7.37 3.04 0.50
CA ILE A 161 -6.69 3.34 1.77
C ILE A 161 -5.86 4.63 1.67
N THR A 162 -4.99 4.75 0.66
CA THR A 162 -4.06 5.89 0.57
C THR A 162 -4.76 7.26 0.47
N PRO A 163 -5.66 7.51 -0.50
CA PRO A 163 -6.29 8.82 -0.66
C PRO A 163 -7.29 9.12 0.48
N VAL A 164 -8.03 8.12 0.98
CA VAL A 164 -8.96 8.33 2.10
C VAL A 164 -8.22 8.64 3.39
N SER A 165 -7.14 7.92 3.69
CA SER A 165 -6.29 8.24 4.84
C SER A 165 -5.69 9.65 4.74
N PHE A 166 -5.29 10.10 3.55
CA PHE A 166 -4.80 11.47 3.37
C PHE A 166 -5.90 12.52 3.63
N LEU A 167 -7.11 12.27 3.14
CA LEU A 167 -8.28 13.12 3.42
C LEU A 167 -8.58 13.17 4.93
N ILE A 168 -8.57 12.01 5.60
CA ILE A 168 -8.76 11.92 7.06
C ILE A 168 -7.75 12.79 7.79
N PHE A 169 -6.47 12.71 7.44
CA PHE A 169 -5.41 13.52 8.02
C PHE A 169 -5.67 15.02 7.83
N LEU A 170 -6.01 15.44 6.60
CA LEU A 170 -6.31 16.85 6.32
C LEU A 170 -7.45 17.35 7.20
N VAL A 171 -8.55 16.60 7.30
CA VAL A 171 -9.71 17.01 8.11
C VAL A 171 -9.40 16.97 9.61
N SER A 172 -8.65 15.98 10.09
CA SER A 172 -8.37 15.81 11.51
C SER A 172 -7.39 16.85 12.05
N VAL A 173 -6.23 16.98 11.40
CA VAL A 173 -5.12 17.82 11.87
C VAL A 173 -5.31 19.26 11.41
N ARG A 174 -5.50 19.47 10.11
CA ARG A 174 -5.49 20.84 9.54
C ARG A 174 -6.75 21.63 9.88
N TYR A 175 -7.92 21.01 9.82
CA TYR A 175 -9.18 21.66 10.21
C TYR A 175 -9.49 21.52 11.71
N GLY A 176 -8.61 20.88 12.48
CA GLY A 176 -8.78 20.68 13.92
C GLY A 176 -10.01 19.85 14.29
N LYS A 177 -10.52 19.01 13.37
CA LYS A 177 -11.73 18.19 13.56
C LYS A 177 -11.41 16.75 13.96
N GLU A 178 -10.25 16.49 14.57
CA GLU A 178 -9.84 15.14 14.98
C GLU A 178 -10.93 14.41 15.78
N ARG A 179 -11.51 15.05 16.80
CA ARG A 179 -12.55 14.44 17.64
C ARG A 179 -13.77 14.02 16.82
N TRP A 180 -14.19 14.86 15.86
CA TRP A 180 -15.32 14.58 14.99
C TRP A 180 -15.05 13.37 14.09
N VAL A 181 -13.90 13.36 13.41
CA VAL A 181 -13.53 12.24 12.53
C VAL A 181 -13.35 10.95 13.32
N ARG A 182 -12.72 11.02 14.49
CA ARG A 182 -12.55 9.88 15.40
C ARG A 182 -13.90 9.32 15.87
N SER A 183 -14.85 10.19 16.24
CA SER A 183 -16.20 9.77 16.60
C SER A 183 -16.92 9.09 15.44
N ILE A 184 -16.83 9.63 14.21
CA ILE A 184 -17.42 9.01 13.02
C ILE A 184 -16.84 7.62 12.78
N LEU A 185 -15.51 7.45 12.89
CA LEU A 185 -14.86 6.14 12.73
C LEU A 185 -15.31 5.14 13.81
N LEU A 186 -15.39 5.56 15.08
CA LEU A 186 -15.84 4.70 16.18
C LEU A 186 -17.32 4.32 16.04
N ILE A 187 -18.19 5.27 15.70
CA ILE A 187 -19.61 5.04 15.45
C ILE A 187 -19.78 4.07 14.27
N SER A 188 -18.97 4.21 13.23
CA SER A 188 -18.99 3.29 12.07
C SER A 188 -18.67 1.85 12.49
N ILE A 189 -17.65 1.65 13.34
CA ILE A 189 -17.30 0.30 13.85
C ILE A 189 -18.43 -0.26 14.71
N ILE A 190 -18.98 0.53 15.64
CA ILE A 190 -20.06 0.10 16.52
C ILE A 190 -21.29 -0.29 15.68
N TRP A 191 -21.62 0.52 14.67
CA TRP A 191 -22.74 0.26 13.76
C TRP A 191 -22.52 -1.01 12.94
N LEU A 192 -21.31 -1.25 12.43
CA LEU A 192 -20.97 -2.49 11.70
C LEU A 192 -21.07 -3.73 12.59
N LEU A 193 -20.55 -3.66 13.82
CA LEU A 193 -20.66 -4.74 14.80
C LEU A 193 -22.11 -5.00 15.19
N PHE A 194 -22.92 -3.95 15.35
CA PHE A 194 -24.34 -4.09 15.62
C PHE A 194 -25.06 -4.82 14.47
N ASN A 195 -24.82 -4.42 13.22
CA ASN A 195 -25.39 -5.11 12.05
C ASN A 195 -24.94 -6.58 11.96
N TRP A 196 -23.67 -6.86 12.29
CA TRP A 196 -23.14 -8.22 12.36
C TRP A 196 -23.93 -9.06 13.37
N LEU A 197 -24.07 -8.56 14.61
CA LEU A 197 -24.70 -9.28 15.72
C LEU A 197 -26.21 -9.46 15.52
N GLN A 198 -26.89 -8.45 14.97
CA GLN A 198 -28.32 -8.52 14.64
C GLN A 198 -28.59 -9.62 13.63
N TYR A 199 -27.76 -9.73 12.58
CA TYR A 199 -27.91 -10.78 11.58
C TYR A 199 -27.71 -12.18 12.17
N THR A 200 -26.83 -12.32 13.15
CA THR A 200 -26.53 -13.60 13.82
C THR A 200 -27.48 -13.89 15.00
N GLN A 201 -28.54 -13.10 15.18
CA GLN A 201 -29.51 -13.20 16.28
C GLN A 201 -28.85 -13.22 17.68
N GLY A 202 -27.68 -12.58 17.83
CA GLY A 202 -26.93 -12.55 19.09
C GLY A 202 -26.24 -13.86 19.51
N ASN A 203 -26.23 -14.91 18.67
CA ASN A 203 -25.62 -16.19 19.01
C ASN A 203 -24.08 -16.20 18.85
N LEU A 204 -23.37 -15.70 19.87
CA LEU A 204 -21.91 -15.52 19.86
C LEU A 204 -21.09 -16.82 19.84
N PHE A 205 -21.64 -17.92 20.37
CA PHE A 205 -20.91 -19.19 20.57
C PHE A 205 -21.12 -20.23 19.46
N SER A 206 -21.81 -19.85 18.37
CA SER A 206 -22.12 -20.75 17.27
C SER A 206 -21.37 -20.37 15.99
N LEU A 207 -21.14 -21.33 15.08
CA LEU A 207 -20.55 -21.06 13.77
C LEU A 207 -21.40 -20.07 12.93
N ASN A 208 -22.67 -19.88 13.29
CA ASN A 208 -23.55 -18.89 12.67
C ASN A 208 -23.01 -17.46 12.83
N ILE A 209 -22.13 -17.18 13.80
CA ILE A 209 -21.50 -15.86 13.91
C ILE A 209 -20.74 -15.48 12.63
N LEU A 210 -20.23 -16.47 11.89
CA LEU A 210 -19.47 -16.25 10.66
C LEU A 210 -20.39 -15.84 9.51
N LEU A 211 -21.70 -16.05 9.59
CA LEU A 211 -22.64 -15.60 8.57
C LEU A 211 -22.94 -14.09 8.66
N GLY A 212 -22.51 -13.42 9.75
CA GLY A 212 -22.78 -12.00 9.97
C GLY A 212 -22.26 -11.08 8.86
N TYR A 213 -21.24 -11.47 8.10
CA TYR A 213 -20.75 -10.67 6.95
C TYR A 213 -21.82 -10.45 5.87
N GLN A 214 -22.85 -11.30 5.82
CA GLN A 214 -23.95 -11.22 4.86
C GLN A 214 -24.97 -10.15 5.21
N ALA A 215 -24.88 -9.53 6.39
CA ALA A 215 -25.81 -8.47 6.78
C ALA A 215 -25.84 -7.37 5.70
N PRO A 216 -27.04 -6.92 5.26
CA PRO A 216 -27.14 -5.86 4.26
C PRO A 216 -26.38 -4.59 4.65
N GLY A 217 -26.35 -4.26 5.95
CA GLY A 217 -25.59 -3.13 6.47
C GLY A 217 -24.09 -3.26 6.26
N ILE A 218 -23.53 -4.47 6.34
CA ILE A 218 -22.10 -4.73 6.14
C ILE A 218 -21.77 -4.72 4.64
N LEU A 219 -22.55 -5.42 3.83
CA LEU A 219 -22.32 -5.50 2.38
C LEU A 219 -22.45 -4.13 1.70
N ASN A 220 -23.38 -3.28 2.15
CA ASN A 220 -23.60 -1.96 1.55
C ASN A 220 -22.77 -0.85 2.20
N PHE A 221 -22.02 -1.16 3.27
CA PHE A 221 -21.18 -0.15 3.91
C PHE A 221 -20.13 0.38 2.93
N PRO A 222 -19.95 1.71 2.84
CA PRO A 222 -19.02 2.29 1.89
C PRO A 222 -17.59 1.81 2.14
N LEU A 223 -16.84 1.67 1.05
CA LEU A 223 -15.45 1.18 1.04
C LEU A 223 -15.34 -0.32 1.44
N SER A 224 -15.49 -0.69 2.71
CA SER A 224 -15.23 -2.08 3.16
C SER A 224 -16.28 -3.09 2.66
N GLY A 225 -17.56 -2.70 2.64
CA GLY A 225 -18.64 -3.53 2.13
C GLY A 225 -18.51 -3.78 0.63
N TRP A 226 -18.15 -2.75 -0.15
CA TRP A 226 -17.95 -2.88 -1.59
C TRP A 226 -16.76 -3.78 -1.93
N ILE A 227 -15.64 -3.65 -1.21
CA ILE A 227 -14.48 -4.55 -1.32
C ILE A 227 -14.94 -5.99 -1.06
N LEU A 228 -15.71 -6.22 0.01
CA LEU A 228 -16.24 -7.54 0.35
C LEU A 228 -17.20 -8.10 -0.71
N GLN A 229 -18.05 -7.28 -1.32
CA GLN A 229 -18.94 -7.71 -2.40
C GLN A 229 -18.17 -8.24 -3.61
N LEU A 230 -17.03 -7.63 -3.96
CA LEU A 230 -16.15 -8.11 -5.02
C LEU A 230 -15.56 -9.49 -4.68
N ALA A 231 -15.10 -9.68 -3.44
CA ALA A 231 -14.58 -10.98 -3.00
C ALA A 231 -15.68 -12.06 -2.93
N ARG A 232 -16.89 -11.68 -2.50
CA ARG A 232 -18.06 -12.59 -2.46
C ARG A 232 -18.44 -13.11 -3.84
N ALA A 233 -18.34 -12.26 -4.86
CA ALA A 233 -18.65 -12.62 -6.24
C ALA A 233 -17.74 -13.73 -6.80
N ALA A 234 -16.53 -13.88 -6.24
CA ALA A 234 -15.63 -14.96 -6.63
C ALA A 234 -16.18 -16.36 -6.28
N PHE A 235 -16.95 -16.47 -5.20
CA PHE A 235 -17.49 -17.75 -4.72
C PHE A 235 -18.92 -18.01 -5.20
N PHE A 236 -19.75 -16.96 -5.26
CA PHE A 236 -21.19 -17.09 -5.55
C PHE A 236 -21.59 -16.57 -6.95
N GLY A 237 -20.62 -16.11 -7.74
CA GLY A 237 -20.84 -15.58 -9.09
C GLY A 237 -21.08 -14.07 -9.13
N ALA A 238 -20.91 -13.49 -10.32
CA ALA A 238 -21.07 -12.06 -10.56
C ALA A 238 -22.55 -11.68 -10.70
N ALA A 239 -23.12 -11.12 -9.63
CA ALA A 239 -24.44 -10.47 -9.68
C ALA A 239 -24.35 -9.06 -10.28
N THR A 240 -25.48 -8.49 -10.69
CA THR A 240 -25.58 -7.08 -11.14
C THR A 240 -24.99 -6.10 -10.11
N ALA A 241 -25.09 -6.43 -8.82
CA ALA A 241 -24.50 -5.68 -7.72
C ALA A 241 -22.97 -5.48 -7.87
N VAL A 242 -22.25 -6.42 -8.47
CA VAL A 242 -20.79 -6.35 -8.66
C VAL A 242 -20.41 -5.20 -9.58
N TYR A 243 -21.12 -5.01 -10.69
CA TYR A 243 -20.84 -3.90 -11.60
C TYR A 243 -21.11 -2.55 -10.93
N THR A 244 -22.15 -2.48 -10.10
CA THR A 244 -22.45 -1.26 -9.32
C THR A 244 -21.36 -0.96 -8.29
N THR A 245 -20.80 -1.99 -7.62
CA THR A 245 -19.71 -1.76 -6.66
C THR A 245 -18.41 -1.34 -7.32
N ILE A 246 -18.07 -1.90 -8.49
CA ILE A 246 -16.92 -1.44 -9.27
C ILE A 246 -17.07 0.05 -9.62
N ALA A 247 -18.26 0.46 -10.08
CA ALA A 247 -18.53 1.86 -10.40
C ALA A 247 -18.43 2.77 -9.16
N LEU A 248 -18.98 2.34 -8.01
CA LEU A 248 -18.91 3.10 -6.75
C LEU A 248 -17.47 3.22 -6.22
N VAL A 249 -16.67 2.16 -6.30
CA VAL A 249 -15.23 2.19 -5.96
C VAL A 249 -14.50 3.18 -6.86
N ALA A 250 -14.70 3.12 -8.17
CA ALA A 250 -14.05 4.04 -9.11
C ALA A 250 -14.45 5.51 -8.85
N LEU A 251 -15.75 5.76 -8.62
CA LEU A 251 -16.27 7.09 -8.31
C LEU A 251 -15.70 7.62 -6.99
N THR A 252 -15.63 6.80 -5.95
CA THR A 252 -15.07 7.22 -4.66
C THR A 252 -13.58 7.49 -4.72
N VAL A 253 -12.80 6.68 -5.44
CA VAL A 253 -11.39 6.99 -5.70
C VAL A 253 -11.25 8.35 -6.39
N LEU A 254 -12.03 8.62 -7.44
CA LEU A 254 -12.01 9.91 -8.14
C LEU A 254 -12.42 11.06 -7.23
N ALA A 255 -13.55 10.95 -6.54
CA ALA A 255 -14.09 11.99 -5.67
C ALA A 255 -13.12 12.34 -4.54
N VAL A 256 -12.53 11.35 -3.87
CA VAL A 256 -11.56 11.58 -2.79
C VAL A 256 -10.30 12.25 -3.32
N ASN A 257 -9.77 11.83 -4.47
CA ASN A 257 -8.60 12.49 -5.07
C ASN A 257 -8.91 13.94 -5.47
N CYS A 258 -10.10 14.22 -6.01
CA CYS A 258 -10.54 15.59 -6.30
C CYS A 258 -10.66 16.45 -5.04
N LEU A 259 -11.23 15.90 -3.96
CA LEU A 259 -11.32 16.60 -2.67
C LEU A 259 -9.93 16.88 -2.09
N VAL A 260 -9.03 15.89 -2.11
CA VAL A 260 -7.64 16.07 -1.68
C VAL A 260 -6.96 17.18 -2.47
N TYR A 261 -7.12 17.20 -3.80
CA TYR A 261 -6.58 18.25 -4.66
C TYR A 261 -7.14 19.64 -4.33
N ALA A 262 -8.42 19.74 -4.00
CA ALA A 262 -9.07 21.00 -3.65
C ALA A 262 -8.62 21.54 -2.28
N LEU A 263 -8.47 20.66 -1.29
CA LEU A 263 -8.19 21.03 0.10
C LEU A 263 -6.68 21.25 0.36
N ALA A 264 -5.77 20.60 -0.37
CA ALA A 264 -4.35 20.50 -0.01
C ALA A 264 -3.45 21.67 -0.48
N ARG A 265 -3.91 22.92 -0.41
CA ARG A 265 -3.12 24.08 -0.91
C ARG A 265 -1.77 24.34 -0.22
N ASP A 266 -1.66 24.06 1.09
CA ASP A 266 -0.45 24.36 1.89
C ASP A 266 0.03 23.11 2.66
N TYR A 267 0.02 21.96 1.99
CA TYR A 267 0.36 20.68 2.62
C TYR A 267 1.87 20.51 2.91
N TYR A 268 2.70 21.43 2.45
CA TYR A 268 4.16 21.31 2.55
C TYR A 268 4.64 21.30 3.99
N GLU A 269 4.13 22.15 4.87
CA GLU A 269 4.55 22.18 6.29
C GLU A 269 4.32 20.83 6.98
N ASP A 270 3.15 20.22 6.78
CA ASP A 270 2.80 18.91 7.34
C ASP A 270 3.71 17.79 6.78
N VAL A 271 4.11 17.91 5.51
CA VAL A 271 5.00 16.95 4.85
C VAL A 271 6.46 17.14 5.25
N LEU A 272 6.90 18.38 5.43
CA LEU A 272 8.26 18.74 5.83
C LEU A 272 8.60 18.10 7.17
N GLU A 273 7.72 18.25 8.16
CA GLU A 273 7.91 17.65 9.48
C GLU A 273 8.03 16.12 9.39
N LEU A 274 7.20 15.46 8.56
CA LEU A 274 7.30 14.02 8.35
C LEU A 274 8.60 13.63 7.64
N ALA A 275 9.01 14.37 6.62
CA ALA A 275 10.23 14.09 5.87
C ALA A 275 11.48 14.18 6.75
N GLU A 276 11.54 15.18 7.65
CA GLU A 276 12.61 15.32 8.64
C GLU A 276 12.64 14.17 9.64
N ARG A 277 11.47 13.78 10.18
CA ARG A 277 11.35 12.60 11.05
C ARG A 277 11.80 11.32 10.33
N LEU A 278 11.50 11.16 9.04
CA LEU A 278 11.97 10.00 8.27
C LEU A 278 13.48 10.07 7.99
N GLU A 279 14.04 11.24 7.73
CA GLU A 279 15.49 11.39 7.53
C GLU A 279 16.26 11.10 8.82
N THR A 280 15.80 11.58 9.98
CA THR A 280 16.43 11.26 11.28
C THR A 280 16.39 9.77 11.57
N ILE A 281 15.27 9.09 11.29
CA ILE A 281 15.16 7.62 11.38
C ILE A 281 16.15 6.94 10.42
N HIS A 282 16.26 7.39 9.17
CA HIS A 282 17.21 6.83 8.22
C HIS A 282 18.68 7.09 8.62
N ALA A 283 18.99 8.25 9.17
CA ALA A 283 20.31 8.58 9.69
C ALA A 283 20.67 7.72 10.92
N ALA A 284 19.71 7.49 11.83
CA ALA A 284 19.86 6.59 12.97
C ALA A 284 20.10 5.14 12.52
N LYS A 285 19.32 4.64 11.55
CA LYS A 285 19.52 3.30 10.96
C LYS A 285 20.90 3.16 10.32
N ARG A 286 21.37 4.18 9.58
CA ARG A 286 22.68 4.18 8.93
C ARG A 286 23.86 4.25 9.92
N SER A 287 23.70 5.00 11.00
CA SER A 287 24.72 5.14 12.04
C SER A 287 24.78 3.93 13.00
N GLY A 288 23.83 2.99 12.89
CA GLY A 288 23.74 1.82 13.78
C GLY A 288 23.32 2.17 15.20
N LYS A 289 22.95 3.44 15.48
CA LYS A 289 22.47 3.93 16.77
C LYS A 289 20.94 3.80 16.83
N MET A 290 20.43 2.58 16.78
CA MET A 290 18.98 2.30 16.94
C MET A 290 18.60 2.04 18.41
N GLN A 291 19.41 2.53 19.38
CA GLN A 291 19.18 2.32 20.81
C GLN A 291 18.46 3.49 21.52
N GLY A 292 18.21 4.62 20.85
CA GLY A 292 17.82 5.85 21.55
C GLY A 292 16.40 6.40 21.35
N ILE A 293 15.56 5.83 20.47
CA ILE A 293 14.28 6.49 20.11
C ILE A 293 13.05 5.59 20.32
N PHE A 294 13.22 4.27 20.52
CA PHE A 294 12.15 3.35 20.88
C PHE A 294 12.65 2.35 21.92
N THR A 295 12.27 2.51 23.20
CA THR A 295 12.58 1.52 24.24
C THR A 295 11.52 0.42 24.27
N GLN A 296 11.90 -0.82 23.90
CA GLN A 296 12.09 -1.98 24.81
C GLN A 296 12.10 -3.32 24.04
N THR A 297 13.06 -4.18 24.43
CA THR A 297 13.15 -5.64 24.25
C THR A 297 13.08 -6.22 22.82
N GLN A 298 14.22 -6.66 22.27
CA GLN A 298 14.83 -7.95 22.58
C GLN A 298 16.25 -8.01 21.99
N SER A 299 17.20 -8.36 22.85
CA SER A 299 18.51 -8.85 22.48
C SER A 299 18.36 -10.23 21.84
N THR A 300 18.72 -10.38 20.57
CA THR A 300 19.32 -11.61 20.04
C THR A 300 19.88 -11.36 18.65
N GLY A 301 21.16 -11.73 18.46
CA GLY A 301 21.76 -11.90 17.14
C GLY A 301 22.72 -10.77 16.72
N ALA A 302 23.99 -10.87 17.13
CA ALA A 302 25.10 -10.17 16.46
C ALA A 302 25.14 -10.43 14.94
N ILE A 303 24.55 -11.55 14.50
CA ILE A 303 24.36 -11.93 13.09
C ILE A 303 23.35 -10.99 12.40
N ALA A 304 22.22 -10.65 13.03
CA ALA A 304 21.26 -9.69 12.47
C ALA A 304 21.86 -8.28 12.31
N GLY A 305 22.75 -7.88 13.22
CA GLY A 305 23.51 -6.62 13.14
C GLY A 305 24.51 -6.55 11.98
N LEU A 306 25.09 -7.70 11.60
CA LEU A 306 26.05 -7.81 10.50
C LEU A 306 25.35 -7.78 9.13
N TRP A 307 24.28 -8.56 8.97
CA TRP A 307 23.46 -8.55 7.75
C TRP A 307 22.79 -7.19 7.51
N THR A 308 22.27 -6.54 8.57
CA THR A 308 21.72 -5.18 8.45
C THR A 308 22.78 -4.14 8.10
N ARG A 309 24.04 -4.29 8.54
CA ARG A 309 25.16 -3.40 8.13
C ARG A 309 25.59 -3.63 6.68
N PHE A 310 25.56 -4.88 6.21
CA PHE A 310 25.97 -5.24 4.85
C PHE A 310 24.90 -4.88 3.81
N LEU A 311 23.63 -5.13 4.10
CA LEU A 311 22.49 -4.85 3.23
C LEU A 311 22.18 -3.34 3.10
N ASN A 312 22.38 -2.55 4.16
CA ASN A 312 21.94 -1.15 4.18
C ASN A 312 23.00 -0.12 3.73
N ARG A 313 24.24 -0.53 3.45
CA ARG A 313 25.28 0.38 2.95
C ARG A 313 25.32 0.41 1.42
N LYS A 314 24.37 1.14 0.81
CA LYS A 314 24.54 1.56 -0.59
C LYS A 314 25.68 2.59 -0.66
N ARG A 315 26.89 2.13 -0.98
CA ARG A 315 28.03 3.02 -1.21
C ARG A 315 27.81 3.75 -2.54
N VAL A 316 27.41 5.02 -2.45
CA VAL A 316 27.45 5.92 -3.61
C VAL A 316 28.87 6.46 -3.69
N THR A 317 29.58 6.09 -4.75
CA THR A 317 30.89 6.66 -5.09
C THR A 317 30.69 8.13 -5.44
N VAL A 318 31.40 8.99 -4.71
CA VAL A 318 31.34 10.43 -4.88
C VAL A 318 32.53 10.83 -5.75
N GLU A 319 32.32 10.89 -7.07
CA GLU A 319 33.40 11.11 -8.05
C GLU A 319 34.04 12.51 -7.96
N ARG A 320 33.31 13.52 -7.50
CA ARG A 320 33.78 14.91 -7.45
C ARG A 320 33.29 15.62 -6.19
N ARG A 321 34.15 16.46 -5.60
CA ARG A 321 33.77 17.42 -4.55
C ARG A 321 33.56 18.78 -5.21
N PHE A 322 32.39 19.37 -5.01
CA PHE A 322 32.07 20.70 -5.51
C PHE A 322 32.17 21.71 -4.37
N PRO A 323 32.80 22.89 -4.56
CA PRO A 323 32.80 23.96 -3.56
C PRO A 323 31.49 24.78 -3.60
N GLY A 324 31.21 25.48 -2.49
CA GLY A 324 30.13 26.48 -2.39
C GLY A 324 28.70 25.91 -2.51
N SER A 325 27.81 26.66 -3.14
CA SER A 325 26.39 26.28 -3.32
C SER A 325 26.18 24.98 -4.09
N ARG A 326 27.10 24.65 -5.02
CA ARG A 326 27.08 23.37 -5.75
C ARG A 326 27.33 22.17 -4.84
N ALA A 327 28.03 22.36 -3.72
CA ALA A 327 28.21 21.32 -2.70
C ALA A 327 26.87 20.88 -2.11
N PHE A 328 25.99 21.86 -1.83
CA PHE A 328 24.67 21.59 -1.25
C PHE A 328 23.79 20.77 -2.21
N MET A 329 23.65 21.23 -3.47
CA MET A 329 22.88 20.52 -4.50
C MET A 329 23.41 19.10 -4.72
N PHE A 330 24.73 18.95 -4.82
CA PHE A 330 25.33 17.64 -5.01
C PHE A 330 25.17 16.73 -3.79
N ASN A 331 25.23 17.28 -2.57
CA ASN A 331 24.93 16.53 -1.35
C ASN A 331 23.49 16.00 -1.35
N GLN A 332 22.51 16.83 -1.74
CA GLN A 332 21.11 16.38 -1.87
C GLN A 332 20.95 15.27 -2.91
N VAL A 333 21.60 15.41 -4.08
CA VAL A 333 21.62 14.37 -5.12
C VAL A 333 22.27 13.08 -4.61
N VAL A 334 23.35 13.16 -3.84
CA VAL A 334 24.01 12.00 -3.23
C VAL A 334 23.12 11.37 -2.16
N LYS A 335 22.46 12.16 -1.30
CA LYS A 335 21.47 11.68 -0.32
C LYS A 335 20.32 10.93 -1.01
N TYR A 336 19.79 11.48 -2.09
CA TYR A 336 18.73 10.85 -2.90
C TYR A 336 19.21 9.58 -3.61
N ARG A 337 20.45 9.53 -4.11
CA ARG A 337 21.01 8.27 -4.66
C ARG A 337 21.23 7.19 -3.59
N ARG A 338 21.55 7.60 -2.35
CA ARG A 338 21.80 6.72 -1.19
C ARG A 338 20.51 6.15 -0.59
N THR A 339 19.36 6.82 -0.69
CA THR A 339 18.08 6.24 -0.26
C THR A 339 17.69 5.02 -1.09
N GLY A 340 18.25 4.89 -2.31
CA GLY A 340 18.58 3.63 -2.96
C GLY A 340 17.41 2.76 -3.48
N ILE A 341 16.21 3.06 -3.02
CA ILE A 341 14.94 2.42 -3.35
C ILE A 341 14.30 3.30 -4.41
N ASN A 342 14.35 2.86 -5.67
CA ASN A 342 13.56 3.51 -6.71
C ASN A 342 12.08 3.42 -6.28
N GLU A 343 11.40 4.55 -6.16
CA GLU A 343 10.02 4.67 -5.65
C GLU A 343 9.04 3.71 -6.35
N TYR A 344 9.36 3.32 -7.59
CA TYR A 344 8.56 2.41 -8.42
C TYR A 344 8.74 0.91 -8.13
N VAL A 345 9.92 0.47 -7.69
CA VAL A 345 10.29 -0.97 -7.70
C VAL A 345 10.96 -1.41 -6.40
N GLY A 346 11.24 -0.49 -5.49
CA GLY A 346 11.97 -0.79 -4.26
C GLY A 346 11.29 -1.78 -3.32
N TYR A 347 9.98 -1.97 -3.43
CA TYR A 347 9.26 -3.03 -2.69
C TYR A 347 9.42 -4.43 -3.31
N LEU A 348 9.54 -4.53 -4.65
CA LEU A 348 9.92 -5.78 -5.31
C LEU A 348 11.38 -6.16 -5.01
N ALA A 349 12.24 -5.15 -4.81
CA ALA A 349 13.64 -5.36 -4.42
C ALA A 349 13.81 -5.79 -2.95
N LEU A 350 12.84 -5.53 -2.05
CA LEU A 350 12.88 -6.01 -0.66
C LEU A 350 12.79 -7.54 -0.58
N LEU A 351 12.15 -8.20 -1.55
CA LEU A 351 12.12 -9.67 -1.65
C LEU A 351 13.39 -10.24 -2.29
N ALA A 352 14.04 -9.50 -3.18
CA ALA A 352 15.35 -9.85 -3.75
C ALA A 352 16.51 -9.80 -2.73
N VAL A 353 16.26 -9.24 -1.53
CA VAL A 353 17.24 -9.11 -0.44
C VAL A 353 16.98 -10.11 0.69
N ILE A 354 15.89 -10.88 0.63
CA ILE A 354 15.57 -11.97 1.57
C ILE A 354 16.11 -13.33 1.07
N THR A 355 16.76 -13.35 -0.10
CA THR A 355 17.73 -14.36 -0.51
C THR A 355 19.13 -13.77 -0.44
#